data_AF-A0AAV3TDI0-F1
#
_entry.id   AF-A0AAV3TDI0-F1
#
_cell.length_a   1.000
_cell.length_b   1.000
_cell.length_c   1.000
_cell.angle_alpha   90.00
_cell.angle_beta   90.00
_cell.angle_gamma   90.00
#
_symmetry.space_group_name_H-M   'P 1'
#
loop_
_entity.id
_entity.type
_entity.pdbx_description
1 polymer ?
#
loop_
_entity_poly.entity_id
_entity_poly.type
_entity_poly.pdbx_seq_one_letter_code
_entity_poly.pdbx_strand_id
1 'polypeptide(L)'
;MTDESTDAESARSDASASPIRAVTGLVGSAWSALKTVYYANSLSWRFLKSGTLLLFGFFLWAGANVLYSYNPDLAVLRYPMAYGFVLILYGPFHHLVVLPLAFRWRRDSGTRRTVGRKLPNAMLAVFLAVVLVLGTAPVGAMVVDFQSTLGSDGSDVSPDLICEGAETENGTEISCELSESEGVDRVVVTSGDTKLVDDADPPYEFTIRERELESVTGEKQFTVELEDEDGTMIRRYSRRLSMIEGA
;
A
#
# COMPACT_ATOMS: atom_id res chain seq x y z
N MET A 1 41.68 -68.41 19.06
CA MET A 1 40.70 -67.78 19.98
C MET A 1 41.19 -66.37 20.23
N THR A 2 40.87 -65.41 19.35
CA THR A 2 41.00 -63.93 19.47
C THR A 2 41.02 -63.35 18.06
N ASP A 3 39.88 -63.35 17.36
CA ASP A 3 39.74 -62.57 16.10
C ASP A 3 38.27 -62.23 15.80
N GLU A 4 37.42 -62.20 16.83
CA GLU A 4 35.99 -61.89 16.68
C GLU A 4 35.59 -60.59 17.42
N SER A 5 36.52 -60.00 18.18
CA SER A 5 36.24 -58.77 18.95
C SER A 5 36.50 -57.48 18.19
N THR A 6 37.37 -57.48 17.19
CA THR A 6 37.82 -56.25 16.51
C THR A 6 36.81 -55.75 15.47
N ASP A 7 36.14 -56.65 14.76
CA ASP A 7 35.15 -56.29 13.73
C ASP A 7 33.82 -55.81 14.34
N ALA A 8 33.47 -56.32 15.53
CA ALA A 8 32.28 -55.89 16.26
C ALA A 8 32.42 -54.48 16.86
N GLU A 9 33.64 -54.01 17.10
CA GLU A 9 33.92 -52.68 17.66
C GLU A 9 33.94 -51.60 16.56
N SER A 10 34.45 -51.93 15.37
CA SER A 10 34.39 -51.03 14.20
C SER A 10 32.97 -50.80 13.70
N ALA A 11 32.11 -51.84 13.71
CA ALA A 11 30.71 -51.71 13.26
C ALA A 11 29.81 -50.94 14.26
N ARG A 12 30.19 -50.85 15.54
CA ARG A 12 29.46 -50.05 16.56
C ARG A 12 29.82 -48.57 16.56
N SER A 13 31.01 -48.22 16.08
CA SER A 13 31.48 -46.83 16.01
C SER A 13 30.64 -45.98 15.03
N ASP A 14 30.26 -46.53 13.88
CA ASP A 14 29.54 -45.80 12.83
C ASP A 14 28.02 -45.65 13.09
N ALA A 15 27.45 -46.45 13.99
CA ALA A 15 26.03 -46.40 14.34
C ALA A 15 25.66 -45.25 15.30
N SER A 16 26.64 -44.47 15.78
CA SER A 16 26.45 -43.39 16.76
C SER A 16 26.67 -41.99 16.18
N ALA A 17 26.44 -41.81 14.87
CA ALA A 17 26.20 -40.47 14.33
C ALA A 17 24.94 -39.90 14.98
N SER A 18 25.13 -39.14 16.06
CA SER A 18 24.05 -38.52 16.84
C SER A 18 23.03 -37.89 15.87
N PRO A 19 21.73 -38.26 15.96
CA PRO A 19 20.69 -37.71 15.09
C PRO A 19 20.70 -36.18 15.09
N ILE A 20 21.12 -35.58 16.20
CA ILE A 20 21.28 -34.13 16.36
C ILE A 20 22.42 -33.59 15.48
N ARG A 21 23.54 -34.30 15.32
CA ARG A 21 24.62 -33.93 14.37
C ARG A 21 24.19 -34.08 12.91
N ALA A 22 23.37 -35.09 12.59
CA ALA A 22 22.81 -35.25 11.26
C ALA A 22 21.81 -34.13 10.91
N VAL A 23 20.93 -33.77 11.84
CA VAL A 23 19.97 -32.67 11.69
C VAL A 23 20.68 -31.32 11.61
N THR A 24 21.65 -31.05 12.48
CA THR A 24 22.42 -29.80 12.43
C THR A 24 23.28 -29.69 11.16
N GLY A 25 23.80 -30.81 10.66
CA GLY A 25 24.48 -30.89 9.36
C GLY A 25 23.54 -30.59 8.18
N LEU A 26 22.32 -31.12 8.20
CA LEU A 26 21.27 -30.83 7.22
C LEU A 26 20.81 -29.37 7.25
N VAL A 27 20.62 -28.81 8.44
CA VAL A 27 20.27 -27.38 8.61
C VAL A 27 21.42 -26.49 8.13
N GLY A 28 22.66 -26.84 8.46
CA GLY A 28 23.84 -26.11 8.02
C GLY A 28 24.04 -26.16 6.50
N SER A 29 23.83 -27.31 5.88
CA SER A 29 23.92 -27.48 4.43
C SER A 29 22.76 -26.78 3.71
N ALA A 30 21.54 -26.89 4.21
CA ALA A 30 20.38 -26.15 3.70
C ALA A 30 20.57 -24.64 3.82
N TRP A 31 21.11 -24.16 4.94
CA TRP A 31 21.44 -22.74 5.14
C TRP A 31 22.56 -22.26 4.22
N SER A 32 23.59 -23.10 4.00
CA SER A 32 24.66 -22.81 3.06
C SER A 32 24.16 -22.77 1.63
N ALA A 33 23.30 -23.71 1.24
CA ALA A 33 22.64 -23.76 -0.06
C ALA A 33 21.72 -22.54 -0.25
N LEU A 34 20.92 -22.19 0.76
CA LEU A 34 20.06 -21.01 0.74
C LEU A 34 20.88 -19.72 0.58
N LYS A 35 22.00 -19.58 1.32
CA LYS A 35 22.94 -18.47 1.12
C LYS A 35 23.52 -18.47 -0.30
N THR A 36 23.92 -19.63 -0.81
CA THR A 36 24.53 -19.75 -2.14
C THR A 36 23.53 -19.36 -3.23
N VAL A 37 22.28 -19.81 -3.14
CA VAL A 37 21.18 -19.40 -4.03
C VAL A 37 20.84 -17.92 -3.85
N TYR A 38 20.80 -17.44 -2.61
CA TYR A 38 20.52 -16.03 -2.29
C TYR A 38 21.57 -15.08 -2.89
N TYR A 39 22.84 -15.51 -2.89
CA TYR A 39 23.98 -14.82 -3.48
C TYR A 39 24.25 -15.19 -4.96
N ALA A 40 23.58 -16.20 -5.51
CA ALA A 40 23.68 -16.53 -6.91
C ALA A 40 23.07 -15.39 -7.73
N ASN A 41 23.94 -14.63 -8.39
CA ASN A 41 23.54 -13.49 -9.23
C ASN A 41 23.04 -13.97 -10.60
N SER A 42 22.11 -14.93 -10.62
CA SER A 42 21.48 -15.40 -11.86
C SER A 42 20.37 -14.45 -12.30
N LEU A 43 20.10 -14.40 -13.61
CA LEU A 43 19.00 -13.60 -14.16
C LEU A 43 17.66 -14.00 -13.55
N SER A 44 17.36 -15.30 -13.47
CA SER A 44 16.12 -15.82 -12.90
C SER A 44 15.89 -15.39 -11.45
N TRP A 45 16.96 -15.38 -10.63
CA TRP A 45 16.87 -14.95 -9.24
C TRP A 45 16.59 -13.45 -9.09
N ARG A 46 17.13 -12.63 -10.00
CA ARG A 46 16.85 -11.19 -10.04
C ARG A 46 15.41 -10.90 -10.45
N PHE A 47 14.88 -11.63 -11.42
CA PHE A 47 13.45 -11.56 -11.78
C PHE A 47 12.56 -12.01 -10.64
N LEU A 48 12.91 -13.09 -9.94
CA LEU A 48 12.15 -13.55 -8.78
C LEU A 48 12.12 -12.50 -7.67
N LYS A 49 13.27 -11.96 -7.26
CA LYS A 49 13.35 -10.88 -6.25
C LYS A 49 12.55 -9.65 -6.67
N SER A 50 12.67 -9.23 -7.93
CA SER A 50 11.89 -8.14 -8.50
C SER A 50 10.39 -8.41 -8.42
N GLY A 51 9.95 -9.61 -8.84
CA GLY A 51 8.53 -9.99 -8.84
C GLY A 51 7.95 -10.08 -7.44
N THR A 52 8.70 -10.65 -6.49
CA THR A 52 8.28 -10.69 -5.08
C THR A 52 8.14 -9.29 -4.50
N LEU A 53 9.06 -8.36 -4.77
CA LEU A 53 8.95 -6.98 -4.29
C LEU A 53 7.80 -6.23 -4.95
N LEU A 54 7.54 -6.47 -6.24
CA LEU A 54 6.38 -5.90 -6.93
C LEU A 54 5.08 -6.38 -6.30
N LEU A 55 4.91 -7.69 -6.13
CA LEU A 55 3.71 -8.27 -5.51
C LEU A 55 3.56 -7.79 -4.07
N PHE A 56 4.62 -7.86 -3.28
CA PHE A 56 4.59 -7.38 -1.90
C PHE A 56 4.25 -5.89 -1.80
N GLY A 57 4.83 -5.06 -2.66
CA GLY A 57 4.51 -3.64 -2.75
C GLY A 57 3.04 -3.41 -3.10
N PHE A 58 2.52 -4.14 -4.09
CA PHE A 58 1.12 -4.08 -4.50
C PHE A 58 0.17 -4.48 -3.37
N PHE A 59 0.39 -5.61 -2.71
CA PHE A 59 -0.49 -6.06 -1.62
C PHE A 59 -0.42 -5.15 -0.40
N LEU A 60 0.77 -4.64 -0.06
CA LEU A 60 0.92 -3.69 1.05
C LEU A 60 0.23 -2.36 0.75
N TRP A 61 0.37 -1.87 -0.49
CA TRP A 61 -0.32 -0.66 -0.95
C TRP A 61 -1.84 -0.83 -0.98
N ALA A 62 -2.34 -1.91 -1.58
CA ALA A 62 -3.77 -2.19 -1.67
C ALA A 62 -4.38 -2.42 -0.29
N GLY A 63 -3.75 -3.25 0.55
CA GLY A 63 -4.21 -3.53 1.90
C GLY A 63 -4.22 -2.30 2.81
N ALA A 64 -3.20 -1.43 2.70
CA ALA A 64 -3.17 -0.17 3.44
C ALA A 64 -4.26 0.79 2.96
N ASN A 65 -4.56 0.85 1.65
CA ASN A 65 -5.68 1.63 1.13
C ASN A 65 -7.04 1.12 1.62
N VAL A 66 -7.27 -0.20 1.60
CA VAL A 66 -8.51 -0.79 2.14
C VAL A 66 -8.66 -0.43 3.61
N LEU A 67 -7.62 -0.61 4.42
CA LEU A 67 -7.70 -0.33 5.86
C LEU A 67 -7.87 1.17 6.15
N TYR A 68 -7.20 2.03 5.38
CA TYR A 68 -7.34 3.48 5.48
C TYR A 68 -8.73 3.98 5.04
N SER A 69 -9.36 3.31 4.08
CA SER A 69 -10.73 3.59 3.66
C SER A 69 -11.74 3.31 4.78
N TYR A 70 -11.52 2.27 5.59
CA TYR A 70 -12.34 2.02 6.78
C TYR A 70 -12.04 2.95 7.95
N ASN A 71 -10.78 3.32 8.18
CA ASN A 71 -10.37 4.12 9.34
C ASN A 71 -9.38 5.22 8.92
N PRO A 72 -9.88 6.38 8.49
CA PRO A 72 -9.05 7.45 7.95
C PRO A 72 -8.21 8.19 9.00
N ASP A 73 -8.63 8.13 10.27
CA ASP A 73 -7.90 8.72 11.40
C ASP A 73 -6.55 8.04 11.64
N LEU A 74 -6.36 6.83 11.12
CA LEU A 74 -5.09 6.12 11.14
C LEU A 74 -4.14 6.68 10.08
N ALA A 75 -3.77 7.96 10.21
CA ALA A 75 -2.79 8.63 9.35
C ALA A 75 -1.46 7.88 9.25
N VAL A 76 -1.12 7.05 10.24
CA VAL A 76 0.04 6.15 10.21
C VAL A 76 0.01 5.18 9.02
N LEU A 77 -1.16 4.81 8.50
CA LEU A 77 -1.33 3.92 7.34
C LEU A 77 -0.88 4.56 6.02
N ARG A 78 -0.72 5.89 5.97
CA ARG A 78 -0.16 6.58 4.79
C ARG A 78 1.29 6.17 4.51
N TYR A 79 2.06 5.81 5.54
CA TYR A 79 3.45 5.36 5.39
C TYR A 79 3.60 3.96 4.78
N PRO A 80 2.94 2.89 5.27
CA PRO A 80 2.95 1.59 4.60
C PRO A 80 2.31 1.65 3.22
N MET A 81 1.28 2.47 3.02
CA MET A 81 0.70 2.74 1.71
C MET A 81 1.74 3.32 0.73
N ALA A 82 2.41 4.41 1.12
CA ALA A 82 3.47 5.04 0.32
C ALA A 82 4.64 4.10 0.07
N TYR A 83 5.06 3.35 1.08
CA TYR A 83 6.11 2.34 0.95
C TYR A 83 5.74 1.28 -0.10
N GLY A 84 4.52 0.73 -0.02
CA GLY A 84 4.02 -0.25 -0.98
C GLY A 84 3.97 0.32 -2.40
N PHE A 85 3.40 1.51 -2.56
CA PHE A 85 3.26 2.20 -3.86
C PHE A 85 4.61 2.41 -4.55
N VAL A 86 5.57 2.97 -3.83
CA VAL A 86 6.92 3.23 -4.37
C VAL A 86 7.64 1.91 -4.67
N LEU A 87 7.45 0.88 -3.82
CA LEU A 87 8.11 -0.41 -3.98
C LEU A 87 7.73 -1.13 -5.28
N ILE A 88 6.50 -0.95 -5.78
CA ILE A 88 6.03 -1.53 -7.05
C ILE A 88 6.97 -1.15 -8.21
N LEU A 89 7.41 0.12 -8.27
CA LEU A 89 8.31 0.61 -9.31
C LEU A 89 9.78 0.46 -8.91
N TYR A 90 10.11 0.80 -7.66
CA TYR A 90 11.48 0.80 -7.16
C TYR A 90 12.09 -0.61 -7.13
N GLY A 91 11.34 -1.62 -6.69
CA GLY A 91 11.83 -3.01 -6.58
C GLY A 91 12.39 -3.53 -7.91
N PRO A 92 11.58 -3.55 -8.98
CA PRO A 92 12.04 -3.94 -10.31
C PRO A 92 13.18 -3.07 -10.83
N PHE A 93 13.06 -1.74 -10.73
CA PHE A 93 14.11 -0.84 -11.22
C PHE A 93 15.46 -1.07 -10.51
N HIS A 94 15.43 -1.23 -9.18
CA HIS A 94 16.63 -1.43 -8.39
C HIS A 94 17.33 -2.76 -8.72
N HIS A 95 16.57 -3.86 -8.81
CA HIS A 95 17.13 -5.19 -9.06
C HIS A 95 17.47 -5.47 -10.52
N LEU A 96 16.73 -4.86 -11.47
CA LEU A 96 16.92 -5.07 -12.90
C LEU A 96 17.91 -4.08 -13.53
N VAL A 97 18.00 -2.85 -13.02
CA VAL A 97 18.83 -1.77 -13.61
C VAL A 97 19.95 -1.32 -12.69
N VAL A 98 19.63 -0.89 -11.47
CA VAL A 98 20.61 -0.26 -10.56
C VAL A 98 21.71 -1.22 -10.14
N LEU A 99 21.35 -2.41 -9.64
CA LEU A 99 22.33 -3.38 -9.15
C LEU A 99 23.31 -3.86 -10.24
N PRO A 100 22.87 -4.26 -11.45
CA PRO A 100 23.81 -4.61 -12.53
C PRO A 100 24.73 -3.47 -12.91
N LEU A 101 24.19 -2.25 -12.99
CA LEU A 101 24.96 -1.08 -13.36
C LEU A 101 26.01 -0.76 -12.29
N ALA A 102 25.63 -0.83 -11.02
CA ALA A 102 26.53 -0.70 -9.88
C ALA A 102 27.62 -1.78 -9.91
N PHE A 103 27.28 -3.05 -10.15
CA PHE A 103 28.25 -4.14 -10.24
C PHE A 103 29.17 -4.01 -11.46
N ARG A 104 28.68 -3.49 -12.57
CA ARG A 104 29.49 -3.20 -13.76
C ARG A 104 30.49 -2.09 -13.44
N TRP A 105 30.03 -0.96 -12.92
CA TRP A 105 30.89 0.19 -12.61
C TRP A 105 31.84 -0.05 -11.44
N ARG A 106 31.53 -0.95 -10.51
CA ARG A 106 32.46 -1.37 -9.45
C ARG A 106 33.71 -2.07 -9.98
N ARG A 107 33.66 -2.63 -11.20
CA ARG A 107 34.79 -3.30 -11.87
C ARG A 107 35.66 -2.33 -12.67
N ASP A 108 35.19 -1.10 -12.91
CA ASP A 108 35.96 -0.05 -13.59
C ASP A 108 36.98 0.62 -12.64
N SER A 109 37.84 1.47 -13.20
CA SER A 109 38.79 2.32 -12.48
C SER A 109 38.30 3.77 -12.34
N GLY A 110 38.90 4.53 -11.43
CA GLY A 110 38.63 5.97 -11.26
C GLY A 110 37.25 6.29 -10.68
N THR A 111 36.64 7.38 -11.16
CA THR A 111 35.38 7.95 -10.63
C THR A 111 34.19 7.01 -10.77
N ARG A 112 34.12 6.21 -11.84
CA ARG A 112 33.06 5.20 -12.05
C ARG A 112 33.01 4.16 -10.94
N ARG A 113 34.17 3.75 -10.40
CA ARG A 113 34.25 2.83 -9.26
C ARG A 113 33.62 3.42 -8.00
N THR A 114 33.87 4.70 -7.74
CA THR A 114 33.31 5.42 -6.58
C THR A 114 31.80 5.55 -6.71
N VAL A 115 31.30 5.91 -7.90
CA VAL A 115 29.86 5.98 -8.19
C VAL A 115 29.21 4.60 -8.01
N GLY A 116 29.76 3.55 -8.63
CA GLY A 116 29.22 2.20 -8.52
C GLY A 116 29.18 1.64 -7.08
N ARG A 117 30.04 2.12 -6.18
CA ARG A 117 30.00 1.76 -4.75
C ARG A 117 28.91 2.50 -3.97
N LYS A 118 28.64 3.76 -4.31
CA LYS A 118 27.65 4.60 -3.62
C LYS A 118 26.24 4.45 -4.20
N LEU A 119 26.10 4.06 -5.47
CA LEU A 119 24.83 4.02 -6.21
C LEU A 119 23.72 3.21 -5.50
N PRO A 120 23.96 1.99 -4.97
CA PRO A 120 22.89 1.25 -4.29
C PRO A 120 22.39 1.95 -3.03
N ASN A 121 23.30 2.49 -2.21
CA ASN A 121 22.95 3.20 -0.98
C ASN A 121 22.28 4.55 -1.27
N ALA A 122 22.73 5.26 -2.31
CA ALA A 122 22.11 6.49 -2.76
C ALA A 122 20.67 6.24 -3.24
N MET A 123 20.45 5.19 -4.03
CA MET A 123 19.10 4.82 -4.46
C MET A 123 18.20 4.40 -3.30
N LEU A 124 18.73 3.71 -2.29
CA LEU A 124 17.99 3.39 -1.07
C LEU A 124 17.60 4.66 -0.29
N ALA A 125 18.52 5.63 -0.16
CA ALA A 125 18.23 6.90 0.49
C ALA A 125 17.15 7.69 -0.27
N VAL A 126 17.22 7.70 -1.61
CA VAL A 126 16.18 8.31 -2.46
C VAL A 126 14.84 7.61 -2.26
N PHE A 127 14.81 6.27 -2.24
CA PHE A 127 13.59 5.51 -1.96
C PHE A 127 12.95 5.92 -0.63
N LEU A 128 13.73 5.93 0.45
CA LEU A 128 13.21 6.31 1.77
C LEU A 128 12.74 7.77 1.80
N ALA A 129 13.48 8.68 1.17
CA ALA A 129 13.08 10.09 1.08
C ALA A 129 11.74 10.25 0.35
N VAL A 130 11.54 9.55 -0.77
CA VAL A 130 10.27 9.57 -1.52
C VAL A 130 9.14 8.98 -0.69
N VAL A 131 9.37 7.88 0.03
CA VAL A 131 8.37 7.28 0.92
C VAL A 131 7.97 8.26 2.04
N LEU A 132 8.93 8.97 2.63
CA LEU A 132 8.63 9.97 3.65
C LEU A 132 7.79 11.12 3.09
N VAL A 133 8.21 11.67 1.93
CA VAL A 133 7.48 12.77 1.27
C VAL A 133 6.04 12.33 0.93
N LEU A 134 5.86 11.18 0.31
CA LEU A 134 4.52 10.67 -0.05
C LEU A 134 3.69 10.26 1.16
N GLY A 135 4.30 9.75 2.22
CA GLY A 135 3.61 9.47 3.48
C GLY A 135 3.10 10.74 4.16
N THR A 136 3.85 11.85 4.05
CA THR A 136 3.44 13.15 4.59
C THR A 136 2.45 13.90 3.69
N ALA A 137 2.63 13.81 2.37
CA ALA A 137 1.85 14.49 1.36
C ALA A 137 1.44 13.47 0.28
N PRO A 138 0.38 12.69 0.52
CA PRO A 138 -0.08 11.67 -0.41
C PRO A 138 -0.53 12.32 -1.72
N VAL A 139 -0.15 11.72 -2.86
CA VAL A 139 -0.62 12.13 -4.18
C VAL A 139 -1.87 11.34 -4.57
N GLY A 140 -2.79 11.93 -5.33
CA GLY A 140 -4.07 11.30 -5.68
C GLY A 140 -3.93 9.91 -6.31
N ALA A 141 -2.92 9.67 -7.15
CA ALA A 141 -2.69 8.36 -7.76
C ALA A 141 -2.28 7.24 -6.77
N MET A 142 -1.88 7.60 -5.54
CA MET A 142 -1.50 6.66 -4.49
C MET A 142 -2.69 6.23 -3.62
N VAL A 143 -3.75 7.04 -3.58
CA VAL A 143 -4.91 6.82 -2.70
C VAL A 143 -6.07 6.34 -3.55
N VAL A 144 -6.59 5.16 -3.26
CA VAL A 144 -7.77 4.60 -3.91
C VAL A 144 -8.85 4.42 -2.86
N ASP A 145 -10.00 5.05 -3.09
CA ASP A 145 -11.20 4.80 -2.31
C ASP A 145 -11.91 3.56 -2.87
N PHE A 146 -11.86 2.47 -2.10
CA PHE A 146 -12.48 1.21 -2.49
C PHE A 146 -13.98 1.16 -2.14
N GLN A 147 -14.46 2.00 -1.22
CA GLN A 147 -15.88 2.08 -0.88
C GLN A 147 -16.69 2.70 -2.02
N SER A 148 -16.12 3.62 -2.80
CA SER A 148 -16.79 4.19 -3.97
C SER A 148 -16.90 3.22 -5.15
N THR A 149 -16.14 2.11 -5.15
CA THR A 149 -16.06 1.16 -6.28
C THR A 149 -16.76 -0.17 -6.00
N LEU A 150 -16.93 -0.53 -4.74
CA LEU A 150 -17.72 -1.68 -4.30
C LEU A 150 -19.18 -1.22 -4.17
N GLY A 151 -19.92 -1.29 -5.28
CA GLY A 151 -21.35 -1.00 -5.29
C GLY A 151 -22.12 -1.83 -4.23
N SER A 152 -22.87 -1.12 -3.41
CA SER A 152 -24.13 -1.47 -2.71
C SER A 152 -24.59 -2.95 -2.66
N ASP A 153 -23.78 -3.90 -2.18
CA ASP A 153 -24.26 -5.28 -1.91
C ASP A 153 -23.66 -5.86 -0.63
N GLY A 154 -23.58 -5.03 0.42
CA GLY A 154 -23.37 -5.47 1.80
C GLY A 154 -24.62 -5.17 2.61
N SER A 155 -25.38 -6.21 2.96
CA SER A 155 -26.55 -6.11 3.83
C SER A 155 -26.14 -5.70 5.25
N ASP A 156 -26.15 -4.41 5.52
CA ASP A 156 -26.49 -3.80 6.80
C ASP A 156 -26.93 -2.37 6.51
N VAL A 157 -27.99 -1.91 7.17
CA VAL A 157 -28.71 -0.64 6.97
C VAL A 157 -27.75 0.45 6.47
N SER A 158 -27.80 0.72 5.17
CA SER A 158 -26.82 1.54 4.46
C SER A 158 -27.51 2.82 4.04
N PRO A 159 -27.23 3.97 4.70
CA PRO A 159 -27.94 5.20 4.40
C PRO A 159 -27.53 5.70 3.02
N ASP A 160 -28.42 5.60 2.03
CA ASP A 160 -28.11 5.96 0.66
C ASP A 160 -28.04 7.48 0.51
N LEU A 161 -26.91 7.97 -0.05
CA LEU A 161 -26.73 9.37 -0.41
C LEU A 161 -27.05 9.56 -1.89
N ILE A 162 -28.17 10.23 -2.16
CA ILE A 162 -28.64 10.56 -3.51
C ILE A 162 -28.21 11.99 -3.79
N CYS A 163 -27.54 12.21 -4.93
CA CYS A 163 -27.12 13.54 -5.35
C CYS A 163 -27.60 13.82 -6.78
N GLU A 164 -28.17 14.99 -7.00
CA GLU A 164 -28.66 15.46 -8.30
C GLU A 164 -27.99 16.78 -8.67
N GLY A 165 -27.55 16.90 -9.92
CA GLY A 165 -27.01 18.12 -10.48
C GLY A 165 -28.10 18.94 -11.19
N ALA A 166 -28.08 20.25 -10.98
CA ALA A 166 -28.92 21.20 -11.70
C ALA A 166 -28.08 22.37 -12.23
N GLU A 167 -28.15 22.62 -13.54
CA GLU A 167 -27.59 23.83 -14.14
C GLU A 167 -28.44 25.05 -13.73
N THR A 168 -27.81 26.03 -13.08
CA THR A 168 -28.43 27.31 -12.72
C THR A 168 -27.74 28.47 -13.44
N GLU A 169 -28.32 29.67 -13.39
CA GLU A 169 -27.68 30.89 -13.92
C GLU A 169 -26.30 31.18 -13.29
N ASN A 170 -26.02 30.60 -12.10
CA ASN A 170 -24.79 30.78 -11.35
C ASN A 170 -23.82 29.58 -11.44
N GLY A 171 -24.07 28.64 -12.36
CA GLY A 171 -23.30 27.41 -12.54
C GLY A 171 -24.05 26.17 -12.05
N THR A 172 -23.38 25.01 -12.05
CA THR A 172 -23.96 23.75 -11.59
C THR A 172 -24.08 23.74 -10.06
N GLU A 173 -25.30 23.54 -9.56
CA GLU A 173 -25.59 23.26 -8.15
C GLU A 173 -25.84 21.76 -7.99
N ILE A 174 -25.35 21.19 -6.88
CA ILE A 174 -25.45 19.76 -6.56
C ILE A 174 -26.23 19.68 -5.26
N SER A 175 -27.42 19.10 -5.31
CA SER A 175 -28.24 18.86 -4.13
C SER A 175 -28.13 17.39 -3.75
N CYS A 176 -27.80 17.12 -2.49
CA CYS A 176 -27.72 15.78 -1.96
C CYS A 176 -28.66 15.61 -0.78
N GLU A 177 -29.30 14.44 -0.71
CA GLU A 177 -30.20 14.01 0.36
C GLU A 177 -29.76 12.64 0.89
N LEU A 178 -29.81 12.48 2.21
CA LEU A 178 -29.59 11.20 2.87
C LEU A 178 -30.94 10.50 3.13
N SER A 179 -31.16 9.34 2.50
CA SER A 179 -32.45 8.64 2.56
C SER A 179 -32.78 8.03 3.94
N GLU A 180 -31.77 7.63 4.70
CA GLU A 180 -31.90 7.07 6.05
C GLU A 180 -30.88 7.76 6.98
N SER A 181 -31.31 8.19 8.16
CA SER A 181 -30.47 8.95 9.11
C SER A 181 -30.27 8.24 10.44
N GLU A 182 -30.69 6.97 10.57
CA GLU A 182 -30.57 6.24 11.83
C GLU A 182 -29.09 6.05 12.21
N GLY A 183 -28.72 6.52 13.40
CA GLY A 183 -27.35 6.49 13.91
C GLY A 183 -26.47 7.65 13.47
N VAL A 184 -26.93 8.54 12.58
CA VAL A 184 -26.17 9.71 12.10
C VAL A 184 -26.54 10.95 12.92
N ASP A 185 -25.56 11.58 13.55
CA ASP A 185 -25.70 12.85 14.30
C ASP A 185 -25.21 14.05 13.49
N ARG A 186 -24.25 13.84 12.57
CA ARG A 186 -23.65 14.93 11.80
C ARG A 186 -23.25 14.50 10.38
N VAL A 187 -23.41 15.43 9.45
CA VAL A 187 -22.98 15.33 8.05
C VAL A 187 -21.98 16.44 7.75
N VAL A 188 -20.75 16.05 7.45
CA VAL A 188 -19.67 16.97 7.11
C VAL A 188 -19.31 16.80 5.63
N VAL A 189 -19.36 17.89 4.87
CA VAL A 189 -19.00 17.88 3.44
C VAL A 189 -17.71 18.66 3.24
N THR A 190 -16.73 18.04 2.61
CA THR A 190 -15.41 18.63 2.33
C THR A 190 -15.07 18.53 0.84
N SER A 191 -14.28 19.47 0.35
CA SER A 191 -13.64 19.38 -0.96
C SER A 191 -12.17 19.79 -0.82
N GLY A 192 -11.26 18.85 -1.07
CA GLY A 192 -9.85 19.02 -0.73
C GLY A 192 -9.67 19.17 0.78
N ASP A 193 -9.05 20.27 1.20
CA ASP A 193 -8.87 20.62 2.62
C ASP A 193 -9.96 21.59 3.14
N THR A 194 -10.91 21.98 2.28
CA THR A 194 -11.94 22.97 2.60
C THR A 194 -13.23 22.29 3.07
N LYS A 195 -13.73 22.65 4.25
CA LYS A 195 -15.06 22.25 4.74
C LYS A 195 -16.14 23.15 4.12
N LEU A 196 -17.08 22.54 3.42
CA LEU A 196 -18.18 23.19 2.70
C LEU A 196 -19.47 23.19 3.52
N VAL A 197 -19.82 22.05 4.13
CA VAL A 197 -21.04 21.86 4.92
C VAL A 197 -20.70 21.16 6.22
N ASP A 198 -21.44 21.52 7.27
CA ASP A 198 -21.41 20.90 8.59
C ASP A 198 -22.84 20.99 9.13
N ASP A 199 -23.60 19.91 8.96
CA ASP A 199 -25.01 19.82 9.28
C ASP A 199 -25.23 18.79 10.39
N ALA A 200 -25.93 19.17 11.45
CA ALA A 200 -26.22 18.32 12.60
C ALA A 200 -27.72 18.19 12.88
N ASP A 201 -28.56 18.71 11.97
CA ASP A 201 -30.01 18.77 12.17
C ASP A 201 -30.71 17.94 11.09
N PRO A 202 -31.28 16.76 11.41
CA PRO A 202 -32.04 15.98 10.44
C PRO A 202 -33.36 16.68 10.04
N PRO A 203 -33.85 16.55 8.79
CA PRO A 203 -33.32 15.71 7.71
C PRO A 203 -32.07 16.31 7.06
N TYR A 204 -31.09 15.45 6.76
CA TYR A 204 -29.82 15.87 6.18
C TYR A 204 -29.96 16.10 4.67
N GLU A 205 -30.07 17.37 4.30
CA GLU A 205 -30.14 17.87 2.93
C GLU A 205 -29.17 19.03 2.77
N PHE A 206 -28.31 18.99 1.75
CA PHE A 206 -27.38 20.07 1.50
C PHE A 206 -27.18 20.32 0.01
N THR A 207 -26.87 21.58 -0.31
CA THR A 207 -26.53 22.01 -1.67
C THR A 207 -25.13 22.60 -1.68
N ILE A 208 -24.32 22.14 -2.62
CA ILE A 208 -22.97 22.66 -2.88
C ILE A 208 -22.86 23.11 -4.33
N ARG A 209 -22.01 24.11 -4.60
CA ARG A 209 -21.82 24.64 -5.95
C ARG A 209 -20.55 24.10 -6.56
N GLU A 210 -20.56 23.87 -7.88
CA GLU A 210 -19.38 23.42 -8.62
C GLU A 210 -18.16 24.35 -8.37
N ARG A 211 -18.37 25.66 -8.23
CA ARG A 211 -17.31 26.65 -8.01
C ARG A 211 -16.63 26.52 -6.64
N GLU A 212 -17.25 25.83 -5.69
CA GLU A 212 -16.74 25.58 -4.33
C GLU A 212 -15.92 24.28 -4.27
N LEU A 213 -15.95 23.49 -5.35
CA LEU A 213 -15.21 22.25 -5.44
C LEU A 213 -13.77 22.46 -5.90
N GLU A 214 -12.85 21.91 -5.12
CA GLU A 214 -11.45 21.80 -5.49
C GLU A 214 -11.24 20.67 -6.51
N SER A 215 -10.31 20.89 -7.43
CA SER A 215 -9.91 19.88 -8.41
C SER A 215 -8.77 19.04 -7.89
N VAL A 216 -9.01 17.73 -7.71
CA VAL A 216 -8.01 16.75 -7.33
C VAL A 216 -7.66 15.93 -8.57
N THR A 217 -6.41 16.01 -9.03
CA THR A 217 -5.96 15.34 -10.27
C THR A 217 -6.76 15.77 -11.53
N GLY A 218 -7.26 17.01 -11.54
CA GLY A 218 -7.99 17.58 -12.67
C GLY A 218 -9.50 17.28 -12.69
N GLU A 219 -10.01 16.57 -11.68
CA GLU A 219 -11.44 16.32 -11.51
C GLU A 219 -11.97 17.03 -10.26
N LYS A 220 -13.13 17.68 -10.37
CA LYS A 220 -13.82 18.28 -9.22
C LYS A 220 -14.52 17.19 -8.43
N GLN A 221 -14.26 17.16 -7.12
CA GLN A 221 -14.80 16.15 -6.23
C GLN A 221 -15.10 16.71 -4.84
N PHE A 222 -16.02 16.07 -4.14
CA PHE A 222 -16.30 16.31 -2.73
C PHE A 222 -16.44 15.00 -1.98
N THR A 223 -16.28 15.09 -0.67
CA THR A 223 -16.37 13.99 0.28
C THR A 223 -17.44 14.33 1.31
N VAL A 224 -18.35 13.40 1.55
CA VAL A 224 -19.39 13.49 2.57
C VAL A 224 -19.06 12.49 3.66
N GLU A 225 -18.92 12.95 4.89
CA GLU A 225 -18.64 12.15 6.08
C GLU A 225 -19.88 12.15 6.97
N LEU A 226 -20.35 10.96 7.33
CA LEU A 226 -21.41 10.75 8.30
C LEU A 226 -20.77 10.38 9.63
N GLU A 227 -21.09 11.12 10.68
CA GLU A 227 -20.57 10.92 12.03
C GLU A 227 -21.72 10.55 13.00
N ASP A 228 -21.41 9.76 14.02
CA ASP A 228 -22.32 9.48 15.14
C ASP A 228 -22.23 10.55 16.24
N GLU A 229 -23.02 10.38 17.31
CA GLU A 229 -23.06 11.30 18.46
C GLU A 229 -21.69 11.47 19.14
N ASP A 230 -20.81 10.47 19.06
CA ASP A 230 -19.46 10.50 19.63
C ASP A 230 -18.45 11.21 18.70
N GLY A 231 -18.89 11.64 17.51
CA GLY A 231 -18.02 12.19 16.45
C GLY A 231 -17.20 11.12 15.73
N THR A 232 -17.60 9.85 15.84
CA THR A 232 -16.97 8.75 15.12
C THR A 232 -17.54 8.66 13.71
N MET A 233 -16.66 8.59 12.71
CA MET A 233 -17.08 8.40 11.33
C MET A 233 -17.75 7.03 11.16
N ILE A 234 -19.01 7.06 10.76
CA ILE A 234 -19.82 5.89 10.41
C ILE A 234 -19.54 5.53 8.95
N ARG A 235 -19.56 6.53 8.07
CA ARG A 235 -19.41 6.33 6.63
C ARG A 235 -18.86 7.55 5.91
N ARG A 236 -18.20 7.29 4.78
CA ARG A 236 -17.72 8.32 3.86
C ARG A 236 -18.17 8.05 2.43
N TYR A 237 -18.59 9.10 1.72
CA TYR A 237 -18.89 9.09 0.30
C TYR A 237 -17.99 10.06 -0.45
N SER A 238 -17.15 9.56 -1.36
CA SER A 238 -16.48 10.40 -2.35
C SER A 238 -17.30 10.46 -3.63
N ARG A 239 -17.63 11.67 -4.10
CA ARG A 239 -18.37 11.91 -5.35
C ARG A 239 -17.58 12.82 -6.27
N ARG A 240 -17.52 12.42 -7.55
CA ARG A 240 -16.94 13.21 -8.64
C ARG A 240 -18.06 13.91 -9.37
N LEU A 241 -17.85 15.17 -9.72
CA LEU A 241 -18.85 15.96 -10.43
C LEU A 241 -19.30 15.27 -11.73
N SER A 242 -18.36 14.69 -12.48
CA SER A 242 -18.60 13.99 -13.74
C SER A 242 -19.45 12.72 -13.64
N MET A 243 -19.73 12.23 -12.43
CA MET A 243 -20.54 11.04 -12.18
C MET A 243 -21.93 11.36 -11.63
N ILE A 244 -22.25 12.63 -11.41
CA ILE A 244 -23.55 13.07 -10.91
C ILE A 244 -24.44 13.36 -12.11
N GLU A 245 -25.64 12.77 -12.12
CA GLU A 245 -26.61 13.01 -13.20
C GLU A 245 -27.06 14.47 -13.16
N GLY A 246 -27.03 15.14 -14.31
CA GLY A 246 -27.41 16.55 -14.45
C GLY A 246 -26.30 17.56 -14.11
N ALA A 247 -25.08 17.11 -13.82
CA ALA A 247 -23.91 17.95 -13.54
C ALA A 247 -22.94 18.11 -14.72
#